data_AF-A0A3B8JSV0-F1
#
_entry.id   AF-A0A3B8JSV0-F1
#
_cell.length_a   1.000
_cell.length_b   1.000
_cell.length_c   1.000
_cell.angle_alpha   90.00
_cell.angle_beta   90.00
_cell.angle_gamma   90.00
#
_symmetry.space_group_name_H-M   'P 1'
#
loop_
_entity.id
_entity.type
_entity.pdbx_description
1 polymer ?
#
loop_
_entity_poly.entity_id
_entity_poly.type
_entity_poly.pdbx_seq_one_letter_code
_entity_poly.pdbx_strand_id
1 'polypeptide(L)'
;KHEYEITKNLDLAGIIKPYSLENYQNGIALILEDFGGRSLQEFICDSPIPIRDFLTIAIGLASSLGEVHKNNIIHKDIKPST
;
A
#
# COMPACT_ATOMS: atom_id res chain seq x y z
N LYS A 1 10.96 10.69 3.29
CA LYS A 1 11.30 10.78 4.73
C LYS A 1 10.08 10.59 5.63
N HIS A 2 9.00 11.39 5.50
CA HIS A 2 7.81 11.25 6.36
C HIS A 2 7.15 9.86 6.27
N GLU A 3 6.97 9.36 5.05
CA GLU A 3 6.39 8.03 4.80
C GLU A 3 7.18 6.91 5.49
N TYR A 4 8.50 6.84 5.25
CA TYR A 4 9.40 5.91 5.94
C TYR A 4 9.28 5.97 7.46
N GLU A 5 9.25 7.17 8.06
CA GLU A 5 9.15 7.31 9.51
C GLU A 5 7.82 6.78 10.06
N ILE A 6 6.72 6.94 9.30
CA ILE A 6 5.41 6.40 9.65
C ILE A 6 5.40 4.87 9.53
N THR A 7 5.98 4.33 8.45
CA THR A 7 5.78 2.93 8.06
C THR A 7 6.88 1.98 8.52
N LYS A 8 8.08 2.46 8.89
CA LYS A 8 9.25 1.60 9.25
C LYS A 8 9.02 0.61 10.39
N ASN A 9 8.05 0.88 11.27
CA ASN A 9 7.71 0.03 12.40
C ASN A 9 6.34 -0.64 12.25
N LEU A 10 5.67 -0.47 11.10
CA LEU A 10 4.39 -1.11 10.81
C LEU A 10 4.64 -2.46 10.14
N ASP A 11 4.63 -3.53 10.94
CA ASP A 11 4.61 -4.89 10.41
C ASP A 11 3.14 -5.38 10.37
N LEU A 12 2.40 -4.90 9.37
CA LEU A 12 0.99 -5.21 9.17
C LEU A 12 0.79 -5.98 7.87
N ALA A 13 -0.01 -7.04 7.92
CA ALA A 13 -0.42 -7.75 6.72
C ALA A 13 -1.24 -6.81 5.81
N GLY A 14 -0.94 -6.82 4.51
CA GLY A 14 -1.62 -5.98 3.52
C GLY A 14 -1.06 -4.56 3.37
N ILE A 15 0.02 -4.22 4.08
CA ILE A 15 0.75 -2.96 3.92
C ILE A 15 2.17 -3.26 3.40
N ILE A 16 2.60 -2.52 2.38
CA ILE A 16 3.94 -2.67 1.79
C ILE A 16 5.03 -2.33 2.81
N LYS A 17 6.06 -3.16 2.91
CA LYS A 17 7.14 -2.94 3.87
C LYS A 17 8.16 -1.95 3.34
N PRO A 18 8.49 -0.87 4.08
CA PRO A 18 9.66 -0.07 3.78
C PRO A 18 10.92 -0.79 4.27
N TYR A 19 11.95 -0.90 3.42
CA TYR A 19 13.23 -1.49 3.79
C TYR A 19 14.25 -0.44 4.24
N SER A 20 14.38 0.66 3.51
CA SER A 20 15.35 1.70 3.83
C SER A 20 14.96 3.04 3.21
N LEU A 21 15.57 4.11 3.76
CA LEU A 21 15.56 5.43 3.17
C LEU A 21 17.01 5.83 2.89
N GLU A 22 17.38 5.93 1.62
CA GLU A 22 18.77 6.06 1.18
C GLU A 22 19.02 7.39 0.47
N ASN A 23 20.22 7.94 0.62
CA ASN A 23 20.64 9.07 -0.20
C ASN A 23 21.06 8.51 -1.57
N TYR A 24 20.42 9.00 -2.63
CA TYR A 24 20.72 8.61 -4.00
C TYR A 24 20.96 9.85 -4.85
N GLN A 25 22.21 10.03 -5.30
CA GLN A 25 22.66 11.23 -6.02
C GLN A 25 22.31 12.51 -5.23
N ASN A 26 21.51 13.40 -5.81
CA ASN A 26 21.07 14.66 -5.20
C ASN A 26 19.68 14.54 -4.54
N GLY A 27 19.21 13.32 -4.26
CA GLY A 27 17.87 13.06 -3.72
C GLY A 27 17.85 11.95 -2.66
N ILE A 28 16.63 11.60 -2.25
CA ILE A 28 16.35 10.53 -1.29
C ILE A 28 15.50 9.47 -1.98
N ALA A 29 15.93 8.21 -1.91
CA ALA A 29 15.19 7.04 -2.38
C ALA A 29 14.52 6.33 -1.19
N LEU A 30 13.25 5.97 -1.34
CA LEU A 30 12.55 5.07 -0.42
C LEU A 30 12.55 3.68 -1.04
N ILE A 31 13.20 2.74 -0.38
CA ILE A 31 13.25 1.33 -0.81
C ILE A 31 12.06 0.62 -0.16
N LEU A 32 11.24 -0.01 -0.99
CA LEU A 32 10.02 -0.73 -0.60
C LEU A 32 10.14 -2.20 -1.01
N GLU A 33 9.37 -3.05 -0.34
CA GLU A 33 9.15 -4.44 -0.72
C GLU A 33 8.62 -4.57 -2.14
N ASP A 34 9.27 -5.39 -2.96
CA ASP A 34 8.74 -5.84 -4.23
C ASP A 34 8.12 -7.23 -4.05
N PHE A 35 6.79 -7.27 -4.06
CA PHE A 35 6.01 -8.51 -3.98
C PHE A 35 5.53 -9.00 -5.35
N GLY A 36 6.03 -8.42 -6.45
CA GLY A 36 5.63 -8.77 -7.82
C GLY A 36 4.19 -8.38 -8.16
N GLY A 37 3.61 -7.45 -7.39
CA GLY A 37 2.23 -7.00 -7.58
C GLY A 37 2.05 -6.03 -8.74
N ARG A 38 0.78 -5.77 -9.06
CA ARG A 38 0.36 -4.69 -9.97
C ARG A 38 -0.69 -3.81 -9.29
N SER A 39 -0.88 -2.59 -9.78
CA SER A 39 -1.86 -1.67 -9.20
C SER A 39 -3.29 -2.18 -9.40
N LEU A 40 -4.19 -1.83 -8.48
CA LEU A 40 -5.62 -2.14 -8.66
C LEU A 40 -6.18 -1.41 -9.90
N GLN A 41 -5.66 -0.23 -10.21
CA GLN A 41 -5.98 0.52 -11.43
C GLN A 41 -5.70 -0.29 -12.70
N GLU A 42 -4.51 -0.87 -12.84
CA GLU A 42 -4.19 -1.77 -13.96
C GLU A 42 -5.03 -3.04 -13.91
N PHE A 43 -5.39 -3.51 -12.71
CA PHE A 43 -6.19 -4.71 -12.56
C PHE A 43 -7.61 -4.59 -13.10
N ILE A 44 -8.25 -3.43 -12.89
CA ILE A 44 -9.66 -3.19 -13.25
C ILE A 44 -9.83 -2.50 -14.61
N CYS A 45 -8.74 -2.13 -15.29
CA CYS A 45 -8.80 -1.33 -16.52
C CYS A 45 -9.45 -2.09 -17.70
N ASP A 46 -9.15 -3.38 -17.82
CA ASP A 46 -9.44 -4.14 -19.05
C ASP A 46 -10.82 -4.80 -19.06
N SER A 47 -11.43 -5.03 -17.90
CA SER A 47 -12.74 -5.69 -17.81
C SER A 47 -13.41 -5.48 -16.45
N PRO A 48 -14.76 -5.52 -16.38
CA PRO A 48 -15.47 -5.58 -15.11
C PRO A 48 -15.01 -6.80 -14.30
N ILE A 49 -14.65 -6.55 -13.05
CA ILE A 49 -14.23 -7.61 -12.13
C ILE A 49 -15.44 -8.44 -11.67
N PRO A 50 -15.31 -9.78 -11.59
CA PRO A 50 -16.33 -10.62 -10.99
C PRO A 50 -16.63 -10.18 -9.55
N ILE A 51 -17.91 -10.25 -9.16
CA ILE A 51 -18.34 -9.79 -7.81
C ILE A 51 -17.58 -10.49 -6.68
N ARG A 52 -17.21 -11.76 -6.87
CA ARG A 52 -16.41 -12.51 -5.90
C ARG A 52 -15.02 -11.88 -5.71
N ASP A 53 -14.36 -11.52 -6.80
CA ASP A 53 -13.01 -10.96 -6.76
C ASP A 53 -13.06 -9.54 -6.19
N PHE A 54 -14.07 -8.75 -6.57
CA PHE A 54 -14.34 -7.46 -5.95
C PHE A 54 -14.47 -7.58 -4.42
N LEU A 55 -15.33 -8.48 -3.93
CA LEU A 55 -15.55 -8.63 -2.49
C LEU A 55 -14.28 -9.11 -1.78
N THR A 56 -13.51 -9.99 -2.40
CA THR A 56 -12.22 -10.46 -1.85
C THR A 56 -11.24 -9.30 -1.68
N ILE A 57 -11.10 -8.46 -2.70
CA ILE A 57 -10.23 -7.27 -2.67
C ILE A 57 -10.76 -6.26 -1.65
N ALA A 58 -12.06 -5.97 -1.67
CA ALA A 58 -12.68 -4.98 -0.79
C ALA A 58 -12.53 -5.34 0.70
N ILE A 59 -12.70 -6.62 1.05
CA ILE A 59 -12.48 -7.10 2.42
C ILE A 59 -11.01 -6.92 2.81
N GLY A 60 -10.07 -7.33 1.95
CA GLY A 60 -8.64 -7.17 2.22
C GLY A 60 -8.22 -5.71 2.42
N LEU A 61 -8.70 -4.80 1.56
CA LEU A 61 -8.45 -3.36 1.68
C LEU A 61 -9.05 -2.79 2.97
N ALA A 62 -10.30 -3.11 3.28
CA ALA A 62 -10.96 -2.63 4.49
C ALA A 62 -10.28 -3.13 5.78
N SER A 63 -9.85 -4.40 5.80
CA SER A 63 -9.09 -4.97 6.91
C SER A 63 -7.74 -4.27 7.09
N SER A 64 -6.98 -4.08 6.00
CA SER A 64 -5.67 -3.42 6.04
C SER A 64 -5.79 -1.97 6.52
N LEU A 65 -6.78 -1.24 6.00
CA LEU A 65 -7.06 0.14 6.44
C LEU A 65 -7.49 0.20 7.92
N GLY A 66 -8.26 -0.78 8.38
CA GLY A 66 -8.61 -0.92 9.79
C GLY A 66 -7.38 -1.03 10.69
N GLU A 67 -6.38 -1.83 10.30
CA GLU A 67 -5.12 -1.95 11.06
C GLU A 67 -4.28 -0.66 11.00
N VAL A 68 -4.21 0.02 9.86
CA VAL A 68 -3.55 1.33 9.74
C VAL A 68 -4.18 2.36 10.69
N HIS A 69 -5.52 2.42 10.72
CA HIS A 69 -6.25 3.35 11.58
C HIS A 69 -6.09 3.04 13.07
N LYS A 70 -5.99 1.76 13.48
CA LYS A 70 -5.68 1.38 14.87
C LYS A 70 -4.33 1.91 15.34
N ASN A 71 -3.40 2.15 14.41
CA ASN A 71 -2.09 2.75 14.69
C ASN A 71 -2.10 4.29 14.63
N ASN A 72 -3.28 4.92 14.61
CA ASN A 72 -3.48 6.38 14.53
C ASN A 72 -2.88 7.01 13.26
N ILE A 73 -2.81 6.25 12.18
CA ILE A 73 -2.30 6.71 10.88
C ILE A 73 -3.47 6.95 9.94
N ILE A 74 -3.42 8.02 9.16
CA ILE A 74 -4.41 8.34 8.13
C ILE A 74 -3.68 8.31 6.78
N HIS A 75 -4.10 7.43 5.86
CA HIS A 75 -3.48 7.32 4.53
C HIS A 75 -3.61 8.59 3.68
N LYS A 76 -4.77 9.27 3.75
CA LYS A 76 -5.14 10.51 3.05
C LYS A 76 -5.24 10.47 1.52
N ASP A 77 -4.69 9.47 0.84
CA ASP A 77 -4.73 9.36 -0.62
C ASP A 77 -5.13 7.96 -1.10
N ILE A 78 -6.29 7.45 -0.66
CA ILE A 78 -6.76 6.10 -1.04
C ILE A 78 -7.41 6.17 -2.44
N LYS A 79 -6.87 5.44 -3.41
CA LYS A 79 -7.37 5.32 -4.79
C LYS A 79 -6.82 4.06 -5.46
N PRO A 80 -7.36 3.58 -6.59
CA PRO A 80 -6.89 2.33 -7.21
C PRO A 80 -5.40 2.28 -7.60
N SER A 81 -4.73 3.42 -7.70
CA SER A 81 -3.29 3.51 -7.99
C SER A 81 -2.39 3.54 -6.74
N THR A 82 -2.95 3.58 -5.52
CA THR A 82 -2.20 3.71 -4.25
C THR A 82 -2.82 2.92 -3.11
#